data_AF-A0A1Y0M7I9-F1
#
_entry.id   AF-A0A1Y0M7I9-F1
#
_cell.length_a   1.000
_cell.length_b   1.000
_cell.length_c   1.000
_cell.angle_alpha   90.00
_cell.angle_beta   90.00
_cell.angle_gamma   90.00
#
_symmetry.space_group_name_H-M   'P 1'
#
loop_
_entity.id
_entity.type
_entity.pdbx_description
1 polymer ?
#
loop_
_entity_poly.entity_id
_entity_poly.type
_entity_poly.pdbx_seq_one_letter_code
_entity_poly.pdbx_strand_id
1 'polypeptide(L)'
;MFSKCQLIKIPNLSGSRGSVYTILIDEEENTSFKNFVVNNQNSFKSEIKDIVARLKTMGSKTGMRENFFKLREGSPGDGVCALYDEDNSNLRLYCVRYGSQLVIVGGGGYKPKSIRTFQEDTNLERENYILRELSKLITEKMQDKEIRFSEDGMDFEGDLTIENLNYD
;
A
#
# COMPACT_ATOMS: atom_id res chain seq x y z
N MET A 1 14.96 -10.63 1.74
CA MET A 1 14.23 -11.52 0.79
C MET A 1 13.06 -12.25 1.45
N PHE A 2 11.89 -12.24 0.82
CA PHE A 2 10.71 -13.05 1.17
C PHE A 2 10.51 -14.13 0.12
N SER A 3 10.06 -15.31 0.55
CA SER A 3 9.78 -16.40 -0.38
C SER A 3 8.53 -16.09 -1.19
N LYS A 4 7.50 -15.55 -0.55
CA LYS A 4 6.18 -15.34 -1.15
C LYS A 4 5.50 -14.08 -0.62
N CYS A 5 4.73 -13.42 -1.46
CA CYS A 5 3.89 -12.28 -1.12
C CYS A 5 2.55 -12.39 -1.86
N GLN A 6 1.43 -12.39 -1.15
CA GLN A 6 0.09 -12.49 -1.75
C GLN A 6 -0.65 -11.18 -1.69
N LEU A 7 -1.29 -10.78 -2.80
CA LEU A 7 -2.21 -9.64 -2.81
C LEU A 7 -3.58 -10.08 -2.30
N ILE A 8 -4.00 -9.49 -1.18
CA ILE A 8 -5.26 -9.78 -0.51
C ILE A 8 -6.17 -8.57 -0.62
N LYS A 9 -7.33 -8.71 -1.28
CA LYS A 9 -8.36 -7.66 -1.32
C LYS A 9 -8.89 -7.43 0.10
N ILE A 10 -9.15 -6.17 0.44
CA ILE A 10 -9.80 -5.75 1.69
C ILE A 10 -11.26 -5.36 1.36
N PRO A 11 -12.25 -6.26 1.53
CA PRO A 11 -13.61 -6.02 1.04
C PRO A 11 -14.31 -4.84 1.72
N ASN A 12 -14.05 -4.63 3.02
CA ASN A 12 -14.67 -3.55 3.79
C ASN A 12 -14.10 -2.14 3.49
N LEU A 13 -12.98 -2.06 2.76
CA LEU A 13 -12.41 -0.81 2.25
C LEU A 13 -12.59 -0.64 0.74
N SER A 14 -13.06 -1.68 0.05
CA SER A 14 -13.32 -1.67 -1.39
C SER A 14 -14.78 -1.33 -1.69
N GLY A 15 -15.07 -0.83 -2.88
CA GLY A 15 -16.43 -0.53 -3.31
C GLY A 15 -16.54 -0.11 -4.77
N SER A 16 -17.67 0.49 -5.13
CA SER A 16 -18.00 0.86 -6.53
C SER A 16 -17.07 1.90 -7.18
N ARG A 17 -16.13 2.47 -6.43
CA ARG A 17 -15.21 3.53 -6.92
C ARG A 17 -13.73 3.14 -6.87
N GLY A 18 -13.40 2.05 -6.19
CA GLY A 18 -12.09 1.43 -6.27
C GLY A 18 -11.95 0.26 -5.30
N SER A 19 -10.90 -0.53 -5.49
CA SER A 19 -10.54 -1.63 -4.59
C SER A 19 -9.24 -1.35 -3.86
N VAL A 20 -9.22 -1.76 -2.59
CA VAL A 20 -8.07 -1.68 -1.72
C VAL A 20 -7.57 -3.09 -1.50
N TYR A 21 -6.31 -3.33 -1.84
CA TYR A 21 -5.59 -4.56 -1.57
C TYR A 21 -4.54 -4.32 -0.50
N THR A 22 -4.08 -5.38 0.15
CA THR A 22 -2.89 -5.37 1.00
C THR A 22 -2.05 -6.60 0.69
N ILE A 23 -0.90 -6.73 1.34
CA ILE A 23 0.00 -7.85 1.15
C ILE A 23 0.04 -8.75 2.38
N LEU A 24 0.10 -10.06 2.14
CA LEU A 24 0.46 -11.08 3.10
C LEU A 24 1.83 -11.63 2.72
N ILE A 25 2.80 -11.48 3.62
CA ILE A 25 4.19 -11.88 3.38
C ILE A 25 4.40 -13.25 4.00
N ASP A 26 4.96 -14.17 3.23
CA ASP A 26 5.26 -15.55 3.60
C ASP A 26 4.08 -16.22 4.33
N GLU A 27 4.32 -16.78 5.51
CA GLU A 27 3.32 -17.41 6.38
C GLU A 27 3.00 -16.53 7.60
N GLU A 28 3.15 -15.20 7.48
CA GLU A 28 2.75 -14.29 8.56
C GLU A 28 1.25 -14.45 8.89
N GLU A 29 0.90 -14.34 10.17
CA GLU A 29 -0.49 -14.47 10.62
C GLU A 29 -1.38 -13.32 10.09
N ASN A 30 -0.78 -12.16 9.85
CA ASN A 30 -1.47 -10.91 9.58
C ASN A 30 -0.91 -10.25 8.33
N THR A 31 -1.78 -9.55 7.59
CA THR A 31 -1.36 -8.72 6.47
C THR A 31 -0.58 -7.50 6.94
N SER A 32 0.27 -6.93 6.08
CA SER A 32 1.05 -5.73 6.41
C SER A 32 0.18 -4.57 6.87
N PHE A 33 -1.00 -4.37 6.28
CA PHE A 33 -1.93 -3.33 6.72
C PHE A 33 -2.51 -3.61 8.12
N LYS A 34 -2.81 -4.87 8.44
CA LYS A 34 -3.29 -5.24 9.79
C LYS A 34 -2.20 -5.02 10.83
N ASN A 35 -0.95 -5.42 10.53
CA ASN A 35 0.20 -5.15 11.38
C ASN A 35 0.40 -3.64 11.59
N PHE A 36 0.31 -2.84 10.52
CA PHE A 36 0.37 -1.37 10.61
C PHE A 36 -0.68 -0.80 11.56
N VAL A 37 -1.94 -1.23 11.45
CA VAL A 37 -3.01 -0.77 12.35
C VAL A 37 -2.72 -1.18 13.80
N VAL A 38 -2.41 -2.45 14.06
CA VAL A 38 -2.16 -2.96 15.42
C VAL A 38 -0.97 -2.28 16.09
N ASN A 39 0.11 -2.06 15.35
CA ASN A 39 1.33 -1.46 15.90
C ASN A 39 1.17 0.04 16.22
N ASN A 40 0.23 0.73 15.57
CA ASN A 40 0.07 2.18 15.70
C ASN A 40 -1.22 2.61 16.42
N GLN A 41 -2.20 1.73 16.62
CA GLN A 41 -3.52 2.09 17.20
C GLN A 41 -3.48 2.69 18.62
N ASN A 42 -2.43 2.39 19.40
CA ASN A 42 -2.30 2.90 20.77
C ASN A 42 -1.78 4.34 20.79
N SER A 43 -0.78 4.64 19.96
CA SER A 43 -0.11 5.95 19.93
C SER A 43 -0.72 6.91 18.90
N PHE A 44 -1.37 6.40 17.86
CA PHE A 44 -1.85 7.17 16.70
C PHE A 44 -3.31 6.80 16.35
N LYS A 45 -4.17 6.73 17.37
CA LYS A 45 -5.55 6.25 17.21
C LYS A 45 -6.40 7.13 16.27
N SER A 46 -6.22 8.45 16.35
CA SER A 46 -6.92 9.43 15.49
C SER A 46 -6.51 9.27 14.03
N GLU A 47 -5.22 9.16 13.81
CA GLU A 47 -4.54 9.04 12.53
C GLU A 47 -4.97 7.76 11.82
N ILE A 48 -4.97 6.64 12.55
CA ILE A 48 -5.44 5.35 12.02
C ILE A 48 -6.93 5.44 11.63
N LYS A 49 -7.76 6.12 12.43
CA LYS A 49 -9.17 6.31 12.08
C LYS A 49 -9.34 7.15 10.82
N ASP A 50 -8.57 8.23 10.67
CA ASP A 50 -8.59 9.06 9.44
C ASP A 50 -8.18 8.24 8.22
N ILE A 51 -7.03 7.56 8.29
CA ILE A 51 -6.52 6.73 7.19
C ILE A 51 -7.56 5.68 6.76
N VAL A 52 -8.15 4.96 7.72
CA VAL A 52 -9.18 3.95 7.43
C VAL A 52 -10.45 4.57 6.84
N ALA A 53 -10.91 5.71 7.38
CA ALA A 53 -12.09 6.42 6.88
C ALA A 53 -11.88 6.94 5.44
N ARG A 54 -10.67 7.40 5.14
CA ARG A 54 -10.26 7.85 3.80
C ARG A 54 -10.19 6.69 2.82
N LEU A 55 -9.55 5.57 3.17
CA LEU A 55 -9.55 4.37 2.35
C LEU A 55 -10.97 3.91 2.00
N LYS A 56 -11.85 3.87 3.01
CA LYS A 56 -13.27 3.53 2.80
C LYS A 56 -13.99 4.52 1.88
N THR A 57 -13.70 5.82 2.03
CA THR A 57 -14.26 6.87 1.17
C THR A 57 -13.75 6.77 -0.26
N MET A 58 -12.47 6.46 -0.44
CA MET A 58 -11.88 6.25 -1.76
C MET A 58 -12.50 5.05 -2.46
N GLY A 59 -12.61 3.89 -1.79
CA GLY A 59 -13.21 2.70 -2.38
C GLY A 59 -14.70 2.86 -2.71
N SER A 60 -15.45 3.67 -1.95
CA SER A 60 -16.91 3.76 -2.11
C SER A 60 -17.43 5.01 -2.83
N LYS A 61 -16.71 6.15 -2.78
CA LYS A 61 -17.25 7.46 -3.21
C LYS A 61 -16.38 8.22 -4.20
N THR A 62 -15.08 8.31 -3.96
CA THR A 62 -14.22 9.27 -4.70
C THR A 62 -13.30 8.63 -5.72
N GLY A 63 -12.99 7.34 -5.56
CA GLY A 63 -11.85 6.68 -6.18
C GLY A 63 -10.53 7.09 -5.53
N MET A 64 -9.45 6.45 -5.97
CA MET A 64 -8.09 6.63 -5.49
C MET A 64 -7.43 7.87 -6.14
N ARG A 65 -8.00 9.07 -5.98
CA ARG A 65 -7.49 10.29 -6.63
C ARG A 65 -6.10 10.69 -6.10
N GLU A 66 -5.26 11.25 -6.97
CA GLU A 66 -3.86 11.60 -6.66
C GLU A 66 -3.71 12.54 -5.47
N ASN A 67 -4.63 13.50 -5.33
CA ASN A 67 -4.60 14.50 -4.27
C ASN A 67 -4.79 13.92 -2.86
N PHE A 68 -5.18 12.65 -2.72
CA PHE A 68 -5.23 11.97 -1.43
C PHE A 68 -3.88 11.39 -1.00
N PHE A 69 -2.91 11.30 -1.91
CA PHE A 69 -1.64 10.64 -1.70
C PHE A 69 -0.49 11.64 -1.77
N LYS A 70 0.54 11.38 -0.98
CA LYS A 70 1.85 11.94 -1.20
C LYS A 70 2.57 11.11 -2.26
N LEU A 71 2.65 11.64 -3.47
CA LEU A 71 3.28 10.99 -4.62
C LEU A 71 4.81 11.02 -4.51
N ARG A 72 5.46 10.16 -5.31
CA ARG A 72 6.94 10.09 -5.46
C ARG A 72 7.65 9.75 -4.15
N GLU A 73 7.08 8.79 -3.41
CA GLU A 73 7.76 8.21 -2.25
C GLU A 73 8.66 7.02 -2.66
N GLY A 74 8.75 6.69 -3.96
CA GLY A 74 9.69 5.70 -4.51
C GLY A 74 10.47 6.22 -5.74
N SER A 75 10.88 5.31 -6.61
CA SER A 75 11.45 5.59 -7.93
C SER A 75 10.42 6.18 -8.90
N PRO A 76 10.84 7.01 -9.87
CA PRO A 76 9.96 7.39 -10.98
C PRO A 76 9.36 6.17 -11.69
N GLY A 77 8.03 6.12 -11.78
CA GLY A 77 7.30 5.08 -12.51
C GLY A 77 6.89 3.85 -11.70
N ASP A 78 7.30 3.72 -10.43
CA ASP A 78 6.92 2.57 -9.59
C ASP A 78 5.56 2.70 -8.91
N GLY A 79 4.86 3.83 -9.06
CA GLY A 79 3.56 4.06 -8.46
C GLY A 79 3.54 4.11 -6.92
N VAL A 80 4.70 4.09 -6.26
CA VAL A 80 4.82 4.13 -4.79
C VAL A 80 4.52 5.53 -4.27
N CYS A 81 3.59 5.57 -3.32
CA CYS A 81 3.11 6.77 -2.67
C CYS A 81 2.81 6.49 -1.20
N ALA A 82 2.43 7.53 -0.45
CA ALA A 82 2.03 7.38 0.95
C ALA A 82 0.67 8.04 1.20
N LEU A 83 -0.16 7.38 1.99
CA LEU A 83 -1.21 8.05 2.75
C LEU A 83 -0.61 8.60 4.04
N TYR A 84 -0.87 9.86 4.29
CA TYR A 84 -0.51 10.57 5.52
C TYR A 84 -1.78 11.23 6.06
N ASP A 85 -1.93 11.25 7.37
CA ASP A 85 -3.02 11.97 8.06
C ASP A 85 -2.75 13.50 8.04
N GLU A 86 -3.61 14.33 8.65
CA GLU A 86 -3.55 15.80 8.72
C GLU A 86 -2.12 16.38 8.85
N ASP A 87 -1.91 17.64 8.45
CA ASP A 87 -0.58 18.31 8.36
C ASP A 87 0.30 18.25 9.64
N ASN A 88 -0.25 17.82 10.77
CA ASN A 88 0.45 17.60 12.03
C ASN A 88 0.77 16.14 12.37
N SER A 89 0.15 15.18 11.69
CA SER A 89 0.43 13.78 11.84
C SER A 89 1.64 13.35 11.02
N ASN A 90 2.46 12.54 11.67
CA ASN A 90 3.69 11.98 11.13
C ASN A 90 3.48 10.52 10.70
N LEU A 91 2.28 9.96 10.86
CA LEU A 91 2.01 8.57 10.52
C LEU A 91 1.87 8.40 9.01
N ARG A 92 2.64 7.47 8.42
CA ARG A 92 2.61 7.16 6.99
C ARG A 92 2.24 5.71 6.76
N LEU A 93 1.30 5.51 5.85
CA LEU A 93 0.98 4.22 5.26
C LEU A 93 1.49 4.22 3.83
N TYR A 94 2.49 3.40 3.52
CA TYR A 94 2.97 3.30 2.14
C TYR A 94 2.05 2.43 1.30
N CYS A 95 1.96 2.78 0.01
CA CYS A 95 1.05 2.14 -0.91
C CYS A 95 1.53 2.24 -2.36
N VAL A 96 1.05 1.31 -3.21
CA VAL A 96 1.24 1.34 -4.66
C VAL A 96 -0.10 1.68 -5.30
N ARG A 97 -0.16 2.77 -6.08
CA ARG A 97 -1.39 3.23 -6.71
C ARG A 97 -1.44 2.88 -8.19
N TYR A 98 -2.53 2.27 -8.63
CA TYR A 98 -2.81 1.96 -10.04
C TYR A 98 -4.02 2.77 -10.51
N GLY A 99 -3.74 3.84 -11.25
CA GLY A 99 -4.78 4.75 -11.74
C GLY A 99 -5.61 5.35 -10.60
N SER A 100 -6.90 5.55 -10.84
CA SER A 100 -7.84 6.04 -9.82
C SER A 100 -8.76 4.96 -9.25
N GLN A 101 -8.51 3.70 -9.60
CA GLN A 101 -9.36 2.55 -9.27
C GLN A 101 -8.74 1.65 -8.20
N LEU A 102 -7.40 1.53 -8.15
CA LEU A 102 -6.75 0.48 -7.36
C LEU A 102 -5.62 1.04 -6.50
N VAL A 103 -5.53 0.52 -5.28
CA VAL A 103 -4.39 0.77 -4.39
C VAL A 103 -4.03 -0.49 -3.62
N ILE A 104 -2.74 -0.78 -3.51
CA ILE A 104 -2.18 -1.81 -2.64
C ILE A 104 -1.58 -1.09 -1.43
N VAL A 105 -2.11 -1.31 -0.24
CA VAL A 105 -1.59 -0.75 1.02
C VAL A 105 -0.65 -1.75 1.71
N GLY A 106 0.58 -1.31 1.99
CA GLY A 106 1.58 -2.09 2.71
C GLY A 106 1.55 -1.80 4.21
N GLY A 107 2.73 -1.71 4.81
CA GLY A 107 2.92 -1.19 6.15
C GLY A 107 3.36 0.27 6.17
N GLY A 108 4.02 0.65 7.25
CA GLY A 108 4.50 2.00 7.48
C GLY A 108 4.66 2.28 8.96
N GLY A 109 4.61 3.56 9.35
CA GLY A 109 4.84 3.97 10.73
C GLY A 109 5.01 5.46 10.91
N TYR A 110 5.43 5.84 12.10
CA TYR A 110 5.66 7.23 12.47
C TYR A 110 6.94 7.78 11.82
N LYS A 111 6.81 8.87 11.07
CA LYS A 111 7.93 9.62 10.48
C LYS A 111 8.08 10.98 11.14
N PRO A 112 9.03 11.17 12.07
CA PRO A 112 9.28 12.47 12.70
C PRO A 112 9.46 13.62 11.70
N LYS A 113 8.91 14.81 11.99
CA LYS A 113 9.09 16.02 11.15
C LYS A 113 10.56 16.47 11.04
N SER A 114 11.40 16.09 12.01
CA SER A 114 12.84 16.38 12.03
C SER A 114 13.63 15.61 10.97
N ILE A 115 13.08 14.51 10.47
CA ILE A 115 13.72 13.62 9.51
C ILE A 115 13.28 14.02 8.11
N ARG A 116 14.22 14.52 7.28
CA ARG A 116 13.92 14.93 5.90
C ARG A 116 13.64 13.73 4.99
N THR A 117 14.40 12.64 5.14
CA THR A 117 14.36 11.46 4.27
C THR A 117 13.94 10.22 5.06
N PHE A 118 13.06 9.37 4.53
CA PHE A 118 12.59 8.15 5.22
C PHE A 118 13.73 7.18 5.59
N GLN A 119 14.90 7.29 4.94
CA GLN A 119 16.10 6.46 5.14
C GLN A 119 16.75 6.59 6.52
N GLU A 120 16.31 7.53 7.37
CA GLU A 120 16.78 7.63 8.76
C GLU A 120 15.95 6.75 9.73
N ASP A 121 14.84 6.16 9.27
CA ASP A 121 14.05 5.18 10.01
C ASP A 121 14.05 3.84 9.24
N THR A 122 14.75 2.86 9.81
CA THR A 122 14.98 1.54 9.18
C THR A 122 13.69 0.78 8.89
N ASN A 123 12.60 1.06 9.62
CA ASN A 123 11.32 0.41 9.39
C ASN A 123 10.57 1.05 8.21
N LEU A 124 10.55 2.39 8.14
CA LEU A 124 9.92 3.10 7.02
C LEU A 124 10.64 2.84 5.70
N GLU A 125 11.96 2.77 5.73
CA GLU A 125 12.76 2.41 4.57
C GLU A 125 12.46 1.00 4.09
N ARG A 126 12.43 0.02 5.00
CA ARG A 126 12.07 -1.37 4.68
C ARG A 126 10.70 -1.46 4.01
N GLU A 127 9.66 -0.90 4.62
CA GLU A 127 8.29 -0.93 4.08
C GLU A 127 8.20 -0.29 2.69
N ASN A 128 8.98 0.77 2.47
CA ASN A 128 9.06 1.43 1.18
C ASN A 128 9.71 0.52 0.11
N TYR A 129 10.89 -0.04 0.38
CA TYR A 129 11.57 -0.91 -0.59
C TYR A 129 10.77 -2.16 -0.92
N ILE A 130 10.07 -2.75 0.05
CA ILE A 130 9.17 -3.89 -0.20
C ILE A 130 8.13 -3.54 -1.26
N LEU A 131 7.48 -2.37 -1.16
CA LEU A 131 6.46 -1.97 -2.13
C LEU A 131 7.05 -1.58 -3.50
N ARG A 132 8.28 -1.08 -3.54
CA ARG A 132 8.98 -0.79 -4.80
C ARG A 132 9.27 -2.07 -5.57
N GLU A 133 9.84 -3.07 -4.91
CA GLU A 133 10.08 -4.36 -5.56
C GLU A 133 8.78 -5.07 -5.90
N LEU A 134 7.78 -5.03 -5.01
CA LEU A 134 6.45 -5.56 -5.29
C LEU A 134 5.86 -4.96 -6.56
N SER A 135 5.90 -3.63 -6.71
CA SER A 135 5.34 -2.95 -7.89
C SER A 135 6.06 -3.35 -9.18
N LYS A 136 7.38 -3.53 -9.11
CA LYS A 136 8.18 -4.02 -10.24
C LYS A 136 7.75 -5.44 -10.64
N LEU A 137 7.67 -6.36 -9.68
CA LEU A 137 7.28 -7.76 -9.94
C LEU A 137 5.83 -7.89 -10.44
N ILE A 138 4.90 -7.08 -9.92
CA ILE A 138 3.53 -7.03 -10.45
C ILE A 138 3.55 -6.55 -11.90
N THR A 139 4.35 -5.53 -12.21
CA THR A 139 4.48 -5.03 -13.59
C THR A 139 5.01 -6.10 -14.54
N GLU A 140 6.02 -6.87 -14.11
CA GLU A 140 6.55 -8.01 -14.88
C GLU A 140 5.47 -9.08 -15.11
N LYS A 141 4.77 -9.53 -14.06
CA LYS A 141 3.65 -10.47 -14.19
C LYS A 141 2.50 -9.95 -15.06
N MET A 142 2.28 -8.63 -15.11
CA MET A 142 1.31 -8.03 -16.01
C MET A 142 1.77 -8.05 -17.47
N GLN A 143 3.07 -7.86 -17.74
CA GLN A 143 3.64 -8.01 -19.08
C GLN A 143 3.53 -9.46 -19.57
N ASP A 144 3.74 -10.42 -18.66
CA ASP A 144 3.62 -11.85 -18.92
C ASP A 144 2.17 -12.36 -18.94
N LYS A 145 1.20 -11.47 -18.68
CA LYS A 145 -0.26 -11.74 -18.66
C LYS A 145 -0.70 -12.74 -17.57
N GLU A 146 0.13 -12.93 -16.55
CA GLU A 146 -0.20 -13.73 -15.36
C GLU A 146 -1.13 -12.99 -14.40
N ILE A 147 -0.95 -11.67 -14.31
CA ILE A 147 -1.83 -10.74 -13.61
C ILE A 147 -2.40 -9.77 -14.64
N ARG A 148 -3.67 -9.40 -14.49
CA ARG A 148 -4.28 -8.32 -15.27
C ARG A 148 -5.29 -7.57 -14.42
N PHE A 149 -5.68 -6.40 -14.88
CA PHE A 149 -6.88 -5.76 -14.35
C PHE A 149 -8.13 -6.47 -14.86
N SER A 150 -9.18 -6.49 -14.04
CA SER A 150 -10.54 -6.84 -14.47
C SER A 150 -11.00 -5.92 -15.61
N GLU A 151 -12.02 -6.32 -16.35
CA GLU A 151 -12.53 -5.56 -17.51
C GLU A 151 -12.95 -4.12 -17.13
N ASP A 152 -13.50 -3.94 -15.93
CA ASP A 152 -13.89 -2.62 -15.39
C ASP A 152 -12.71 -1.86 -14.74
N GLY A 153 -11.52 -2.45 -14.67
CA GLY A 153 -10.31 -1.88 -14.07
C GLY A 153 -10.35 -1.79 -12.54
N MET A 154 -11.32 -2.45 -11.89
CA MET A 154 -11.59 -2.29 -10.46
C MET A 154 -10.93 -3.35 -9.58
N ASP A 155 -10.38 -4.41 -10.17
CA ASP A 155 -9.77 -5.53 -9.47
C ASP A 155 -8.57 -6.09 -10.22
N PHE A 156 -7.75 -6.87 -9.51
CA PHE A 156 -6.75 -7.73 -10.12
C PHE A 156 -7.34 -9.13 -10.37
N GLU A 157 -7.01 -9.71 -11.53
CA GLU A 157 -7.30 -11.08 -11.91
C GLU A 157 -6.01 -11.84 -12.21
N GLY A 158 -6.03 -13.16 -12.02
CA GLY A 158 -4.90 -14.05 -12.30
C GLY A 158 -4.21 -14.57 -11.03
N ASP A 159 -2.92 -14.88 -11.14
CA ASP A 159 -2.14 -15.35 -10.00
C ASP A 159 -1.63 -14.16 -9.18
N LEU A 160 -2.32 -13.89 -8.08
CA LEU A 160 -2.01 -12.80 -7.15
C LEU A 160 -0.91 -13.15 -6.14
N THR A 161 -0.14 -14.20 -6.41
CA THR A 161 1.04 -14.59 -5.65
C THR A 161 2.30 -14.12 -6.34
N ILE A 162 3.15 -13.41 -5.61
CA ILE A 162 4.46 -12.92 -6.03
C ILE A 162 5.53 -13.75 -5.30
N GLU A 163 6.32 -14.50 -6.06
CA GLU A 163 7.39 -15.33 -5.52
C GLU A 163 8.74 -14.57 -5.55
N ASN A 164 9.65 -14.91 -4.64
CA ASN A 164 11.03 -14.40 -4.60
C ASN A 164 11.17 -12.87 -4.50
N LEU A 165 10.37 -12.23 -3.65
CA LEU A 165 10.45 -10.78 -3.44
C LEU A 165 11.75 -10.42 -2.70
N ASN A 166 12.70 -9.81 -3.40
CA ASN A 166 13.96 -9.36 -2.82
C ASN A 166 14.05 -7.82 -2.80
N TYR A 167 13.99 -7.24 -1.61
CA TYR A 167 13.93 -5.79 -1.40
C TYR A 167 15.23 -5.20 -0.79
N ASP A 168 16.29 -6.02 -0.73
CA ASP A 168 17.61 -5.63 -0.21
C ASP A 168 18.26 -4.52 -1.05
#